data_AF-A0A845R245-F1
#
_entry.id   AF-A0A845R245-F1
#
_cell.length_a   1.000
_cell.length_b   1.000
_cell.length_c   1.000
_cell.angle_alpha   90.00
_cell.angle_beta   90.00
_cell.angle_gamma   90.00
#
_symmetry.space_group_name_H-M   'P 1'
#
loop_
_entity.id
_entity.type
_entity.pdbx_description
1 polymer ?
#
loop_
_entity_poly.entity_id
_entity_poly.type
_entity_poly.pdbx_seq_one_letter_code
_entity_poly.pdbx_strand_id
1 'polypeptide(L)'
;MKIKAMTATFGKLERARLEPGPGLNLIHAPNEGGKSTWAAFWRAMLYGIDTRDRDKKGYLADKNRYQPWSGAPMEGEIILEFEGRDITVRRGPRGNTPFGSFSAVYTGTQEPVPGLTAARCGELLTGVGAEVFARSAFLGDGNLSLTTAPELERRIAALVSSGQEDVSFSQAMGRLKEWKNRRQVNRSVGEIPKLEGELAQVRARLAELEEVAGQAAALEAERAGLERR
;
A
#
# COMPACT_ATOMS: atom_id res chain seq x y z
N MET A 1 -14.44 -5.41 -15.87
CA MET A 1 -14.42 -4.05 -16.44
C MET A 1 -14.01 -4.12 -17.90
N LYS A 2 -14.71 -3.42 -18.80
CA LYS A 2 -14.35 -3.33 -20.23
C LYS A 2 -14.42 -1.88 -20.71
N ILE A 3 -13.33 -1.35 -21.25
CA ILE A 3 -13.31 0.01 -21.81
C ILE A 3 -13.97 -0.01 -23.19
N LYS A 4 -14.94 0.86 -23.43
CA LYS A 4 -15.61 1.02 -24.73
C LYS A 4 -15.04 2.18 -25.52
N ALA A 5 -14.85 3.32 -24.87
CA ALA A 5 -14.30 4.51 -25.51
C ALA A 5 -13.58 5.39 -24.48
N MET A 6 -12.57 6.12 -24.95
CA MET A 6 -11.82 7.11 -24.18
C MET A 6 -11.68 8.37 -25.03
N THR A 7 -11.91 9.54 -24.44
CA THR A 7 -11.67 10.85 -25.09
C THR A 7 -10.83 11.71 -24.16
N ALA A 8 -9.73 12.27 -24.68
CA ALA A 8 -8.71 12.91 -23.89
C ALA A 8 -8.27 14.26 -24.47
N THR A 9 -8.22 15.26 -23.59
CA THR A 9 -7.44 16.50 -23.77
C THR A 9 -6.35 16.48 -22.69
N PHE A 10 -5.21 15.86 -22.99
CA PHE A 10 -4.17 15.50 -22.02
C PHE A 10 -2.79 15.35 -22.66
N GLY A 11 -1.81 16.12 -22.19
CA GLY A 11 -0.49 16.23 -22.81
C GLY A 11 -0.61 16.67 -24.26
N LYS A 12 -0.16 15.84 -25.19
CA LYS A 12 -0.30 16.10 -26.62
C LYS A 12 -1.61 15.59 -27.26
N LEU A 13 -2.46 14.92 -26.47
CA LEU A 13 -3.77 14.49 -26.94
C LEU A 13 -4.70 15.69 -26.92
N GLU A 14 -5.26 16.03 -28.07
CA GLU A 14 -6.20 17.15 -28.21
C GLU A 14 -7.54 16.61 -28.71
N ARG A 15 -8.50 16.47 -27.78
CA ARG A 15 -9.81 15.81 -28.02
C ARG A 15 -9.67 14.48 -28.74
N ALA A 16 -8.56 13.78 -28.52
CA ALA A 16 -8.28 12.52 -29.19
C ALA A 16 -9.23 11.46 -28.65
N ARG A 17 -9.76 10.61 -29.53
CA ARG A 17 -10.67 9.51 -29.18
C ARG A 17 -10.01 8.17 -29.48
N LEU A 18 -10.15 7.23 -28.56
CA LEU A 18 -9.65 5.87 -28.67
C LEU A 18 -10.75 4.89 -28.28
N GLU A 19 -11.01 3.92 -29.16
CA GLU A 19 -12.06 2.91 -28.99
C GLU A 19 -11.42 1.53 -29.02
N PRO A 20 -11.15 0.92 -27.85
CA PRO A 20 -10.60 -0.42 -27.79
C PRO A 20 -11.62 -1.44 -28.30
N GLY A 21 -11.20 -2.30 -29.22
CA GLY A 21 -11.89 -3.52 -29.59
C GLY A 21 -11.77 -4.62 -28.53
N PRO A 22 -12.47 -5.74 -28.71
CA PRO A 22 -12.32 -6.90 -27.84
C PRO A 22 -10.92 -7.52 -27.96
N GLY A 23 -10.39 -8.07 -26.86
CA GLY A 23 -9.12 -8.78 -26.86
C GLY A 23 -7.90 -7.85 -26.95
N LEU A 24 -6.95 -8.20 -27.81
CA LEU A 24 -5.69 -7.48 -27.96
C LEU A 24 -5.86 -6.27 -28.88
N ASN A 25 -5.53 -5.09 -28.35
CA ASN A 25 -5.57 -3.82 -29.09
C ASN A 25 -4.16 -3.35 -29.42
N LEU A 26 -3.83 -3.24 -30.70
CA LEU A 26 -2.54 -2.70 -31.16
C LEU A 26 -2.68 -1.22 -31.49
N ILE A 27 -2.09 -0.35 -30.67
CA ILE A 27 -2.03 1.09 -30.93
C ILE A 27 -0.74 1.41 -31.68
N HIS A 28 -0.82 1.50 -33.00
CA HIS A 28 0.30 1.88 -33.83
C HIS A 28 0.35 3.40 -34.01
N ALA A 29 1.44 4.01 -33.55
CA ALA A 29 1.74 5.42 -33.77
C ALA A 29 3.26 5.59 -33.85
N PRO A 30 3.76 6.65 -34.52
CA PRO A 30 5.19 6.98 -34.51
C PRO A 30 5.76 7.11 -33.09
N ASN A 31 7.09 7.12 -32.96
CA ASN A 31 7.71 7.55 -31.71
C ASN A 31 7.23 8.95 -31.36
N GLU A 32 7.03 9.20 -30.06
CA GLU A 32 6.36 10.41 -29.57
C GLU A 32 4.91 10.58 -30.07
N GLY A 33 4.33 9.54 -30.68
CA GLY A 33 2.97 9.47 -31.20
C GLY A 33 1.87 9.46 -30.14
N GLY A 34 2.21 9.34 -28.85
CA GLY A 34 1.27 9.55 -27.74
C GLY A 34 0.80 8.28 -27.06
N LYS A 35 1.42 7.15 -27.41
CA LYS A 35 1.15 5.85 -26.82
C LYS A 35 1.30 5.88 -25.30
N SER A 36 2.44 6.39 -24.80
CA SER A 36 2.69 6.57 -23.37
C SER A 36 1.78 7.64 -22.74
N THR A 37 1.32 8.63 -23.53
CA THR A 37 0.36 9.65 -23.07
C THR A 37 -1.02 9.04 -22.82
N TRP A 38 -1.48 8.12 -23.69
CA TRP A 38 -2.73 7.37 -23.48
C TRP A 38 -2.66 6.49 -22.23
N ALA A 39 -1.52 5.83 -22.00
CA ALA A 39 -1.29 5.05 -20.80
C ALA A 39 -1.36 5.92 -19.52
N ALA A 40 -0.67 7.05 -19.52
CA ALA A 40 -0.72 8.00 -18.40
C ALA A 40 -2.12 8.61 -18.21
N PHE A 41 -2.83 8.90 -19.29
CA PHE A 41 -4.21 9.38 -19.24
C PHE A 41 -5.14 8.35 -18.60
N TRP A 42 -5.02 7.07 -18.97
CA TRP A 42 -5.78 5.99 -18.33
C TRP A 42 -5.56 5.95 -16.81
N ARG A 43 -4.29 6.02 -16.37
CA ARG A 43 -3.94 6.09 -14.95
C ARG A 43 -4.55 7.32 -14.27
N ALA A 44 -4.44 8.49 -14.90
CA ALA A 44 -4.97 9.75 -14.36
C ALA A 44 -6.50 9.73 -14.26
N MET A 45 -7.20 9.02 -15.15
CA MET A 45 -8.65 8.85 -15.05
C MET A 45 -9.07 7.94 -13.89
N LEU A 46 -8.31 6.88 -13.62
CA LEU A 46 -8.58 5.97 -12.50
C LEU A 46 -8.26 6.62 -11.15
N TYR A 47 -7.06 7.17 -10.99
CA TYR A 47 -6.53 7.58 -9.68
C TYR A 47 -6.38 9.10 -9.50
N GLY A 48 -6.59 9.88 -10.55
CA GLY A 48 -6.34 11.32 -10.53
C GLY A 48 -4.87 11.66 -10.80
N ILE A 49 -4.55 12.95 -10.71
CA ILE A 49 -3.20 13.50 -10.86
C ILE A 49 -2.73 13.96 -9.48
N ASP A 50 -1.49 13.62 -9.12
CA ASP A 50 -0.88 14.19 -7.92
C ASP A 50 -0.53 15.66 -8.14
N THR A 51 -1.35 16.53 -7.59
CA THR A 51 -1.16 17.99 -7.68
C THR A 51 -0.19 18.53 -6.63
N ARG A 52 0.15 17.73 -5.60
CA ARG A 52 1.10 18.09 -4.54
C ARG A 52 2.54 17.85 -4.98
N ASP A 53 2.75 16.93 -5.90
CA ASP A 53 4.06 16.68 -6.47
C ASP A 53 4.63 17.94 -7.14
N ARG A 54 5.96 18.09 -7.06
CA ARG A 54 6.68 19.29 -7.48
C ARG A 54 7.75 18.93 -8.50
N ASP A 55 7.94 19.83 -9.46
CA ASP A 55 9.01 19.72 -10.42
C ASP A 55 10.37 19.72 -9.72
N LYS A 56 11.25 18.84 -10.20
CA LYS A 56 12.64 18.69 -9.76
C LYS A 56 13.53 18.70 -11.00
N LYS A 57 14.82 18.91 -10.82
CA LYS A 57 15.78 18.86 -11.93
C LYS A 57 15.72 17.49 -12.60
N GLY A 58 15.30 17.45 -13.87
CA GLY A 58 15.13 16.21 -14.64
C GLY A 58 13.81 15.46 -14.42
N TYR A 59 12.86 16.02 -13.65
CA TYR A 59 11.57 15.42 -13.37
C TYR A 59 10.46 16.48 -13.34
N LEU A 60 9.49 16.35 -14.23
CA LEU A 60 8.29 17.19 -14.23
C LEU A 60 7.16 16.45 -13.52
N ALA A 61 6.48 17.13 -12.59
CA ALA A 61 5.27 16.62 -11.97
C ALA A 61 4.20 16.39 -13.05
N ASP A 62 3.38 15.36 -12.88
CA ASP A 62 2.38 14.95 -13.88
C ASP A 62 1.44 16.12 -14.29
N LYS A 63 1.09 16.98 -13.33
CA LYS A 63 0.26 18.18 -13.57
C LYS A 63 0.86 19.17 -14.58
N ASN A 64 2.19 19.23 -14.67
CA ASN A 64 2.92 20.10 -15.59
C ASN A 64 3.33 19.34 -16.84
N ARG A 65 3.76 18.09 -16.69
CA ARG A 65 4.17 17.20 -17.80
C ARG A 65 3.05 16.98 -18.80
N TYR A 66 1.81 16.83 -18.34
CA TYR A 66 0.65 16.52 -19.17
C TYR A 66 -0.29 17.71 -19.36
N GLN A 67 0.13 18.92 -18.99
CA GLN A 67 -0.61 20.12 -19.38
C GLN A 67 -0.58 20.25 -20.92
N PRO A 68 -1.75 20.39 -21.58
CA PRO A 68 -1.78 20.60 -23.03
C PRO A 68 -1.02 21.85 -23.46
N TRP A 69 -0.26 21.71 -24.55
CA TRP A 69 0.56 22.80 -25.10
C TRP A 69 -0.29 23.94 -25.65
N SER A 70 -1.53 23.66 -26.05
CA SER A 70 -2.54 24.65 -26.44
C SER A 70 -3.03 25.52 -25.29
N GLY A 71 -2.68 25.21 -24.04
CA GLY A 71 -3.23 25.86 -22.85
C GLY A 71 -4.66 25.41 -22.50
N ALA A 72 -5.24 24.47 -23.26
CA ALA A 72 -6.54 23.91 -22.95
C ALA A 72 -6.54 23.23 -21.56
N PRO A 73 -7.67 23.25 -20.84
CA PRO A 73 -7.77 22.54 -19.57
C PRO A 73 -7.59 21.04 -19.78
N MET A 74 -6.94 20.39 -18.82
CA MET A 74 -6.88 18.92 -18.80
C MET A 74 -8.27 18.36 -18.49
N GLU A 75 -8.78 17.55 -19.41
CA GLU A 75 -10.08 16.89 -19.29
C GLU A 75 -10.08 15.52 -19.96
N GLY A 76 -11.00 14.67 -19.52
CA GLY A 76 -11.12 13.31 -20.00
C GLY A 76 -12.51 12.72 -19.76
N GLU A 77 -12.94 11.90 -20.71
CA GLU A 77 -14.13 11.07 -20.60
C GLU A 77 -13.77 9.62 -20.94
N ILE A 78 -14.30 8.68 -20.16
CA ILE A 78 -14.23 7.25 -20.45
C ILE A 78 -15.63 6.67 -20.37
N ILE A 79 -15.98 5.87 -21.36
CA ILE A 79 -17.14 5.00 -21.36
C ILE A 79 -16.63 3.58 -21.14
N LEU A 80 -17.11 2.93 -20.10
CA LEU A 80 -16.73 1.57 -19.75
C LEU A 80 -17.93 0.76 -19.26
N GLU A 81 -17.81 -0.55 -19.31
CA GLU A 81 -18.74 -1.49 -18.71
C GLU A 81 -18.18 -2.00 -17.38
N PHE A 82 -18.98 -1.92 -16.33
CA PHE A 82 -18.67 -2.39 -14.98
C PHE A 82 -19.90 -3.06 -14.38
N GLU A 83 -19.73 -4.27 -13.82
CA GLU A 83 -20.83 -5.08 -13.26
C GLU A 83 -22.06 -5.23 -14.19
N GLY A 84 -21.81 -5.36 -15.50
CA GLY A 84 -22.85 -5.52 -16.51
C GLY A 84 -23.63 -4.24 -16.84
N ARG A 85 -23.18 -3.07 -16.35
CA ARG A 85 -23.75 -1.76 -16.66
C ARG A 85 -22.73 -0.85 -17.30
N ASP A 86 -23.20 0.01 -18.20
CA ASP A 86 -22.38 1.03 -18.79
C ASP A 86 -22.28 2.24 -17.87
N ILE A 87 -21.06 2.73 -17.70
CA ILE A 87 -20.71 3.87 -16.86
C ILE A 87 -19.88 4.85 -17.68
N THR A 88 -20.19 6.12 -17.54
CA THR A 88 -19.41 7.23 -18.06
C THR A 88 -18.69 7.93 -16.91
N VAL A 89 -17.36 7.89 -16.94
CA VAL A 89 -16.48 8.58 -15.99
C VAL A 89 -15.90 9.82 -16.65
N ARG A 90 -16.03 10.97 -16.00
CA ARG A 90 -15.53 12.27 -16.47
C ARG A 90 -14.61 12.87 -15.43
N ARG A 91 -13.48 13.42 -15.90
CA ARG A 91 -12.61 14.29 -15.11
C ARG A 91 -12.32 15.57 -15.87
N GLY A 92 -12.18 16.66 -15.15
CA GLY A 92 -11.89 17.97 -15.72
C GLY A 92 -11.29 18.92 -14.69
N PRO A 93 -11.04 20.18 -15.05
CA PRO A 93 -10.57 21.18 -14.09
C PRO A 93 -11.64 21.48 -13.03
N ARG A 94 -11.20 21.87 -11.84
CA ARG A 94 -12.04 22.50 -10.81
C ARG A 94 -11.31 23.74 -10.28
N GLY A 95 -11.72 24.91 -10.74
CA GLY A 95 -10.96 26.14 -10.50
C GLY A 95 -9.53 26.01 -11.03
N ASN A 96 -8.53 26.30 -10.18
CA ASN A 96 -7.11 26.16 -10.53
C ASN A 96 -6.56 24.73 -10.38
N THR A 97 -7.38 23.77 -9.95
CA THR A 97 -6.95 22.38 -9.79
C THR A 97 -7.19 21.60 -11.08
N PRO A 98 -6.14 21.20 -11.82
CA PRO A 98 -6.30 20.35 -13.00
C PRO A 98 -6.85 18.99 -12.59
N PHE A 99 -7.74 18.42 -13.40
CA PHE A 99 -8.37 17.11 -13.11
C PHE A 99 -9.10 17.02 -11.74
N GLY A 100 -9.44 18.17 -11.14
CA GLY A 100 -10.07 18.27 -9.83
C GLY A 100 -11.59 18.06 -9.81
N SER A 101 -12.26 18.11 -10.97
CA SER A 101 -13.67 17.72 -11.09
C SER A 101 -13.78 16.25 -11.46
N PHE A 102 -14.80 15.59 -10.92
CA PHE A 102 -15.05 14.17 -11.14
C PHE A 102 -16.55 13.91 -11.19
N SER A 103 -16.98 13.10 -12.15
CA SER A 103 -18.34 12.58 -12.23
C SER A 103 -18.30 11.16 -12.74
N ALA A 104 -19.13 10.30 -12.17
CA ALA A 104 -19.33 8.93 -12.61
C ALA A 104 -20.82 8.63 -12.61
N VAL A 105 -21.35 8.32 -13.79
CA VAL A 105 -22.79 8.15 -14.00
C VAL A 105 -23.07 6.92 -14.84
N TYR A 106 -24.23 6.31 -14.66
CA TYR A 106 -24.68 5.27 -15.58
C TYR A 106 -24.95 5.87 -16.97
N THR A 107 -24.41 5.23 -18.00
CA THR A 107 -24.57 5.66 -19.38
C THR A 107 -26.05 5.52 -19.78
N GLY A 108 -26.71 6.63 -20.07
CA GLY A 108 -28.13 6.70 -20.44
C GLY A 108 -29.01 7.39 -19.40
N THR A 109 -28.91 7.03 -18.12
CA THR A 109 -29.74 7.66 -17.07
C THR A 109 -29.10 8.90 -16.46
N GLN A 110 -27.79 9.07 -16.62
CA GLN A 110 -26.99 10.12 -15.95
C GLN A 110 -27.08 10.08 -14.41
N GLU A 111 -27.61 8.99 -13.84
CA GLU A 111 -27.65 8.81 -12.40
C GLU A 111 -26.25 8.51 -11.86
N PRO A 112 -25.86 9.10 -10.71
CA PRO A 112 -24.55 8.87 -10.13
C PRO A 112 -24.38 7.40 -9.73
N VAL A 113 -23.22 6.83 -10.03
CA VAL A 113 -22.89 5.46 -9.62
C VAL A 113 -22.57 5.46 -8.12
N PRO A 114 -23.33 4.73 -7.28
CA PRO A 114 -23.10 4.72 -5.84
C PRO A 114 -21.69 4.24 -5.49
N GLY A 115 -21.01 4.96 -4.59
CA GLY A 115 -19.67 4.61 -4.11
C GLY A 115 -18.52 4.97 -5.06
N LEU A 116 -18.78 5.24 -6.34
CA LEU A 116 -17.75 5.66 -7.30
C LEU A 116 -17.41 7.14 -7.10
N THR A 117 -16.35 7.41 -6.36
CA THR A 117 -15.84 8.76 -6.09
C THR A 117 -14.47 8.96 -6.72
N ALA A 118 -14.01 10.21 -6.83
CA ALA A 118 -12.71 10.55 -7.42
C ALA A 118 -11.54 9.78 -6.78
N ALA A 119 -11.59 9.54 -5.46
CA ALA A 119 -10.55 8.85 -4.71
C ALA A 119 -10.64 7.32 -4.84
N ARG A 120 -11.86 6.78 -4.94
CA ARG A 120 -12.10 5.33 -4.96
C ARG A 120 -12.31 4.76 -6.36
N CYS A 121 -12.38 5.59 -7.39
CA CYS A 121 -12.64 5.20 -8.78
C CYS A 121 -11.69 4.08 -9.23
N GLY A 122 -10.38 4.30 -9.13
CA GLY A 122 -9.37 3.31 -9.54
C GLY A 122 -9.46 2.00 -8.76
N GLU A 123 -9.56 2.07 -7.43
CA GLU A 123 -9.68 0.89 -6.57
C GLU A 123 -10.96 0.09 -6.82
N LEU A 124 -12.10 0.75 -7.02
CA LEU A 124 -13.37 0.07 -7.28
C LEU A 124 -13.40 -0.56 -8.67
N LEU A 125 -12.86 0.12 -9.69
CA LEU A 125 -12.89 -0.38 -11.07
C LEU A 125 -11.88 -1.49 -11.32
N THR A 126 -10.71 -1.44 -10.66
CA THR A 126 -9.59 -2.37 -10.90
C THR A 126 -9.36 -3.37 -9.77
N GLY A 127 -9.91 -3.14 -8.59
CA GLY A 127 -9.67 -3.93 -7.38
C GLY A 127 -8.34 -3.63 -6.67
N VAL A 128 -7.52 -2.72 -7.19
CA VAL A 128 -6.17 -2.44 -6.68
C VAL A 128 -5.89 -0.96 -6.53
N GLY A 129 -4.99 -0.62 -5.59
CA GLY A 129 -4.50 0.74 -5.37
C GLY A 129 -3.62 1.25 -6.52
N ALA A 130 -3.41 2.57 -6.54
CA ALA A 130 -2.69 3.27 -7.61
C ALA A 130 -1.27 2.73 -7.88
N GLU A 131 -0.52 2.42 -6.81
CA GLU A 131 0.86 1.92 -6.90
C GLU A 131 0.92 0.50 -7.48
N VAL A 132 0.03 -0.38 -7.02
CA VAL A 132 -0.09 -1.76 -7.51
C VAL A 132 -0.50 -1.76 -8.98
N PHE A 133 -1.46 -0.91 -9.35
CA PHE A 133 -1.88 -0.75 -10.74
C PHE A 133 -0.75 -0.23 -11.63
N ALA A 134 -0.03 0.80 -11.18
CA ALA A 134 1.09 1.37 -11.92
C ALA A 134 2.19 0.34 -12.21
N ARG A 135 2.45 -0.57 -11.27
CA ARG A 135 3.50 -1.60 -11.38
C ARG A 135 3.09 -2.83 -12.18
N SER A 136 1.80 -3.16 -12.25
CA SER A 136 1.28 -4.35 -12.95
C SER A 136 0.78 -4.06 -14.36
N ALA A 137 0.02 -2.97 -14.54
CA ALA A 137 -0.68 -2.70 -15.78
C ALA A 137 0.19 -1.96 -16.81
N PHE A 138 1.28 -1.32 -16.38
CA PHE A 138 2.17 -0.56 -17.26
C PHE A 138 3.57 -1.16 -17.29
N LEU A 139 3.82 -1.91 -18.36
CA LEU A 139 5.12 -2.46 -18.69
C LEU A 139 5.78 -1.53 -19.72
N GLY A 140 6.59 -0.54 -19.32
CA GLY A 140 7.25 0.28 -20.34
C GLY A 140 8.02 1.55 -19.96
N ASP A 141 7.87 2.14 -18.77
CA ASP A 141 8.66 3.34 -18.43
C ASP A 141 10.07 2.94 -17.98
N GLY A 142 10.95 2.70 -18.96
CA GLY A 142 12.42 2.66 -18.83
C GLY A 142 13.06 1.49 -18.07
N ASN A 143 12.30 0.69 -17.31
CA ASN A 143 12.85 -0.38 -16.45
C ASN A 143 12.59 -1.81 -16.96
N LEU A 144 12.23 -1.93 -18.24
CA LEU A 144 12.17 -3.21 -18.95
C LEU A 144 13.42 -3.37 -19.80
N SER A 145 14.55 -3.61 -19.14
CA SER A 145 15.51 -4.52 -19.75
C SER A 145 14.76 -5.84 -19.90
N LEU A 146 14.40 -6.18 -21.13
CA LEU A 146 13.73 -7.43 -21.53
C LEU A 146 14.70 -8.60 -21.29
N THR A 147 14.96 -8.92 -20.03
CA THR A 147 15.78 -10.05 -19.64
C THR A 147 14.97 -10.94 -18.73
N THR A 148 14.39 -11.96 -19.37
CA THR A 148 13.96 -13.26 -18.83
C THR A 148 12.64 -13.31 -18.04
N ALA A 149 11.80 -14.29 -18.41
CA ALA A 149 10.54 -14.67 -17.77
C ALA A 149 10.54 -14.80 -16.22
N PRO A 150 11.64 -15.17 -15.53
CA PRO A 150 11.68 -15.25 -14.06
C PRO A 150 11.46 -13.90 -13.36
N GLU A 151 11.84 -12.78 -13.98
CA GLU A 151 11.57 -11.46 -13.42
C GLU A 151 10.08 -11.09 -13.53
N LEU A 152 9.42 -11.54 -14.60
CA LEU A 152 7.98 -11.36 -14.78
C LEU A 152 7.21 -12.19 -13.73
N GLU A 153 7.61 -13.44 -13.52
CA GLU A 153 7.06 -14.30 -12.46
C GLU A 153 7.29 -13.72 -11.06
N ARG A 154 8.48 -13.18 -10.78
CA ARG A 154 8.76 -12.46 -9.52
C ARG A 154 7.92 -11.19 -9.39
N ARG A 155 7.70 -10.43 -10.46
CA ARG A 155 6.87 -9.21 -10.44
C ARG A 155 5.39 -9.55 -10.20
N ILE A 156 4.89 -10.63 -10.79
CA ILE A 156 3.53 -11.14 -10.55
C ILE A 156 3.40 -11.68 -9.11
N ALA A 157 4.39 -12.43 -8.63
CA ALA A 157 4.40 -12.94 -7.25
C ALA A 157 4.49 -11.82 -6.20
N ALA A 158 5.27 -10.77 -6.46
CA ALA A 158 5.33 -9.57 -5.62
C ALA A 158 4.02 -8.77 -5.62
N LEU A 159 3.25 -8.82 -6.72
CA LEU A 159 1.93 -8.20 -6.83
C LEU A 159 0.89 -8.95 -5.97
N VAL A 160 0.89 -10.27 -6.04
CA VAL A 160 -0.01 -11.14 -5.26
C VAL A 160 0.33 -11.10 -3.77
N SER A 161 1.60 -10.89 -3.43
CA SER A 161 2.05 -10.81 -2.04
C SER A 161 1.83 -9.45 -1.37
N SER A 162 1.64 -8.35 -2.12
CA SER A 162 1.63 -6.97 -1.56
C SER A 162 0.24 -6.35 -1.41
N GLY A 163 -0.84 -7.12 -1.59
CA GLY A 163 -2.24 -6.66 -1.48
C GLY A 163 -2.70 -6.16 -0.10
N GLN A 164 -1.85 -6.20 0.93
CA GLN A 164 -2.08 -5.59 2.25
C GLN A 164 -0.75 -5.19 2.91
N GLU A 165 -0.08 -4.14 2.41
CA GLU A 165 1.03 -3.49 3.13
C GLU A 165 0.60 -2.25 3.95
N ASP A 166 -0.64 -2.23 4.45
CA ASP A 166 -1.07 -1.25 5.46
C ASP A 166 -0.68 -1.64 6.90
N VAL A 167 0.26 -2.58 7.05
CA VAL A 167 1.05 -2.74 8.27
C VAL A 167 2.51 -2.54 7.91
N SER A 168 2.83 -1.29 7.56
CA SER A 168 4.17 -0.76 7.33
C SER A 168 5.23 -1.54 8.12
N PHE A 169 6.23 -2.07 7.42
CA PHE A 169 7.45 -2.62 8.03
C PHE A 169 7.97 -1.75 9.19
N SER A 170 7.81 -0.42 9.08
CA SER A 170 8.16 0.54 10.14
C SER A 170 7.29 0.41 11.40
N GLN A 171 5.98 0.17 11.28
CA GLN A 171 5.09 -0.09 12.41
C GLN A 171 5.33 -1.46 13.05
N ALA A 172 5.54 -2.51 12.24
CA ALA A 172 5.89 -3.83 12.74
C ALA A 172 7.25 -3.82 13.46
N MET A 173 8.25 -3.19 12.86
CA MET A 173 9.56 -2.98 13.47
C MET A 173 9.49 -2.09 14.71
N GLY A 174 8.63 -1.06 14.71
CA GLY A 174 8.34 -0.21 15.86
C GLY A 174 7.77 -1.00 17.03
N ARG A 175 6.74 -1.82 16.79
CA ARG A 175 6.15 -2.71 17.81
C ARG A 175 7.14 -3.75 18.32
N LEU A 176 7.93 -4.36 17.44
CA LEU A 176 8.98 -5.31 17.83
C LEU A 176 10.06 -4.62 18.67
N LYS A 177 10.42 -3.38 18.33
CA LYS A 177 11.37 -2.57 19.11
C LYS A 177 10.77 -2.15 20.45
N GLU A 178 9.49 -1.80 20.53
CA GLU A 178 8.80 -1.53 21.79
C GLU A 178 8.70 -2.78 22.68
N TRP A 179 8.39 -3.95 22.11
CA TRP A 179 8.36 -5.22 22.83
C TRP A 179 9.74 -5.63 23.33
N LYS A 180 10.77 -5.48 22.49
CA LYS A 180 12.16 -5.66 22.90
C LYS A 180 12.52 -4.68 24.02
N ASN A 181 12.14 -3.42 23.89
CA ASN A 181 12.46 -2.40 24.87
C ASN A 181 11.78 -2.64 26.22
N ARG A 182 10.50 -3.04 26.23
CA ARG A 182 9.75 -3.39 27.44
C ARG A 182 10.37 -4.57 28.18
N ARG A 183 11.01 -5.50 27.46
CA ARG A 183 11.59 -6.72 28.04
C ARG A 183 13.06 -6.59 28.42
N GLN A 184 13.86 -5.77 27.71
CA GLN A 184 15.33 -5.78 27.83
C GLN A 184 15.98 -4.49 28.32
N VAL A 185 15.29 -3.35 28.40
CA VAL A 185 16.02 -2.06 28.46
C VAL A 185 16.77 -1.78 29.76
N ASN A 186 16.25 -2.12 30.96
CA ASN A 186 17.00 -1.86 32.19
C ASN A 186 16.54 -2.66 33.41
N ARG A 187 17.49 -2.89 34.34
CA ARG A 187 17.37 -3.69 35.59
C ARG A 187 16.24 -3.25 36.52
N SER A 188 15.76 -2.01 36.39
CA SER A 188 14.70 -1.42 37.23
C SER A 188 13.29 -1.43 36.62
N VAL A 189 13.12 -1.70 35.31
CA VAL A 189 11.81 -1.57 34.62
C VAL A 189 11.49 -2.78 33.73
N GLY A 190 12.47 -3.57 33.30
CA GLY A 190 12.24 -4.77 32.50
C GLY A 190 11.62 -5.91 33.30
N GLU A 191 10.61 -6.58 32.73
CA GLU A 191 9.96 -7.75 33.36
C GLU A 191 10.95 -8.90 33.62
N ILE A 192 11.94 -9.10 32.73
CA ILE A 192 12.92 -10.20 32.86
C ILE A 192 13.86 -9.98 34.05
N PRO A 193 14.57 -8.83 34.19
CA PRO A 193 15.38 -8.56 35.38
C PRO A 193 14.60 -8.59 36.71
N LYS A 194 13.33 -8.19 36.69
CA LYS A 194 12.46 -8.23 37.87
C LYS A 194 12.15 -9.66 38.28
N LEU A 195 11.73 -10.51 37.35
CA LEU A 195 11.46 -11.93 37.60
C LEU A 195 12.73 -12.69 37.99
N GLU A 196 13.88 -12.36 37.42
CA GLU A 196 15.17 -12.94 37.84
C GLU A 196 15.55 -12.53 39.28
N GLY A 197 15.28 -11.29 39.68
CA GLY A 197 15.47 -10.82 41.05
C GLY A 197 14.54 -11.50 42.05
N GLU A 198 13.25 -11.65 41.70
CA GLU A 198 12.28 -12.39 42.50
C GLU A 198 12.68 -13.87 42.63
N LEU A 199 13.13 -14.51 41.54
CA LEU A 199 13.63 -15.88 41.57
C LEU A 199 14.84 -16.03 42.51
N ALA A 200 15.77 -15.06 42.48
CA ALA A 200 16.93 -15.07 43.36
C ALA A 200 16.53 -14.93 44.84
N GLN A 201 15.56 -14.08 45.17
CA GLN A 201 15.03 -13.98 46.53
C GLN A 201 14.34 -15.25 46.99
N VAL A 202 13.51 -15.87 46.14
CA VAL A 202 12.82 -17.12 46.48
C VAL A 202 13.82 -18.24 46.71
N ARG A 203 14.89 -18.34 45.91
CA ARG A 203 15.97 -19.32 46.10
C ARG A 203 16.73 -19.10 47.41
N ALA A 204 17.03 -17.84 47.77
CA ALA A 204 17.70 -17.53 49.03
C ALA A 204 16.84 -17.96 50.23
N ARG A 205 15.54 -17.67 50.21
CA ARG A 205 14.61 -18.09 51.28
C ARG A 205 14.48 -19.60 51.38
N LEU A 206 14.51 -20.31 50.25
CA LEU A 206 14.47 -21.77 50.24
C LEU A 206 15.71 -22.36 50.93
N ALA A 207 16.89 -21.81 50.62
CA ALA A 207 18.14 -22.24 51.25
C ALA A 207 18.15 -21.99 52.78
N GLU A 208 17.64 -20.83 53.23
CA GLU A 208 17.49 -20.53 54.66
C GLU A 208 16.53 -21.52 55.35
N LEU A 209 15.41 -21.86 54.71
CA LEU A 209 14.46 -22.85 55.25
C LEU A 209 15.06 -24.26 55.33
N GLU A 210 15.84 -24.66 54.33
CA GLU A 210 16.55 -25.94 54.32
C GLU A 210 17.59 -26.01 55.46
N GLU A 211 18.30 -24.91 55.73
CA GLU A 211 19.26 -24.84 56.85
C GLU A 211 18.56 -24.94 58.21
N VAL A 212 17.46 -24.21 58.41
CA VAL A 212 16.66 -24.29 59.65
C VAL A 212 16.06 -25.68 59.85
N ALA A 213 15.57 -26.31 58.78
CA ALA A 213 15.06 -27.69 58.85
C ALA A 213 16.17 -28.69 59.23
N GLY A 214 17.39 -28.50 58.72
CA GLY A 214 18.55 -29.30 59.09
C GLY A 214 18.93 -29.13 60.57
N GLN A 215 18.92 -27.91 61.08
CA GLN A 215 19.20 -27.62 62.49
C GLN A 215 18.11 -28.19 63.42
N ALA A 216 16.83 -28.09 63.05
CA ALA A 216 15.73 -28.67 63.80
C ALA A 216 15.85 -30.21 63.89
N ALA A 217 16.15 -30.87 62.77
CA ALA A 217 16.36 -32.32 62.75
C ALA A 217 17.56 -32.76 63.62
N ALA A 218 18.64 -31.97 63.64
CA ALA A 218 19.80 -32.24 64.50
C ALA A 218 19.46 -32.11 66.00
N LEU A 219 18.71 -31.06 66.38
CA LEU A 219 18.25 -30.84 67.75
C LEU A 219 17.23 -31.89 68.20
N GLU A 220 16.33 -32.33 67.31
CA GLU A 220 15.41 -33.44 67.58
C GLU A 220 16.16 -34.77 67.80
N ALA A 221 17.19 -35.04 67.00
CA ALA A 221 18.03 -36.22 67.17
C ALA A 221 18.82 -36.18 68.50
N GLU A 222 19.34 -35.00 68.88
CA GLU A 222 20.03 -34.80 70.16
C GLU A 222 19.08 -34.99 71.36
N ARG A 223 17.88 -34.39 71.29
CA ARG A 223 16.83 -34.58 72.30
C ARG A 223 16.41 -36.04 72.44
N ALA A 224 16.18 -36.74 71.33
CA ALA A 224 15.85 -38.17 71.34
C ALA A 224 17.00 -39.06 71.82
N GLY A 225 18.25 -38.58 71.78
CA GLY A 225 19.41 -39.23 72.38
C GLY A 225 19.50 -39.02 73.89
N LEU A 226 19.14 -37.83 74.37
CA LEU A 226 19.08 -37.49 75.80
C LEU A 226 17.90 -38.16 76.51
N GLU A 227 16.74 -38.29 75.87
CA GLU A 227 15.56 -38.99 76.42
C GLU A 227 15.73 -40.53 76.50
N ARG A 228 16.77 -41.09 75.86
CA ARG A 228 17.12 -42.52 75.91
C ARG A 228 18.22 -42.87 76.93
N ARG A 229 18.76 -41.89 77.66
CA ARG A 229 19.69 -42.08 78.78
C ARG A 229 18.95 -41.98 80.10
#